data_AF-C0GIJ4-F1
#
_entry.id   AF-C0GIJ4-F1
#
_cell.length_a   1.000
_cell.length_b   1.000
_cell.length_c   1.000
_cell.angle_alpha   90.00
_cell.angle_beta   90.00
_cell.angle_gamma   90.00
#
_symmetry.space_group_name_H-M   'P 1'
#
loop_
_entity.id
_entity.type
_entity.pdbx_description
1 polymer ?
#
loop_
_entity_poly.entity_id
_entity_poly.type
_entity_poly.pdbx_seq_one_letter_code
_entity_poly.pdbx_strand_id
1 'polypeptide(L)'
;MERQVVEKDFVARTMHILENYDGPYGVTLLINCLLGLIVLPRERGFNRVCHQEGIGFSDLGIDPQEICWGRIAEQEQTASRFLQCMRNSVAHIKIESISEQGEIESLRFKDQSGFEVVMKIEKVKELATKLAQYVQ
;
A
#
# COMPACT_ATOMS: atom_id res chain seq x y z
N MET A 1 -23.85 -14.02 -1.79
CA MET A 1 -23.87 -13.45 -3.15
C MET A 1 -23.72 -11.93 -3.13
N GLU A 2 -24.38 -11.19 -2.23
CA GLU A 2 -24.22 -9.72 -2.12
C GLU A 2 -22.82 -9.21 -1.70
N ARG A 3 -22.09 -9.94 -0.86
CA ARG A 3 -20.80 -9.47 -0.31
C ARG A 3 -19.68 -9.32 -1.35
N GLN A 4 -19.62 -10.23 -2.32
CA GLN A 4 -18.61 -10.24 -3.38
C GLN A 4 -18.82 -9.07 -4.37
N VAL A 5 -20.04 -8.55 -4.47
CA VAL A 5 -20.36 -7.38 -5.32
C VAL A 5 -19.81 -6.11 -4.69
N VAL A 6 -19.98 -5.93 -3.37
CA VAL A 6 -19.45 -4.76 -2.65
C VAL A 6 -17.92 -4.68 -2.72
N GLU A 7 -17.24 -5.82 -2.68
CA GLU A 7 -15.77 -5.89 -2.77
C GLU A 7 -15.26 -5.49 -4.16
N LYS A 8 -15.88 -6.04 -5.21
CA LYS A 8 -15.54 -5.68 -6.60
C LYS A 8 -15.84 -4.21 -6.90
N ASP A 9 -17.00 -3.71 -6.45
CA ASP A 9 -17.38 -2.31 -6.61
C ASP A 9 -16.43 -1.39 -5.85
N PHE A 10 -16.01 -1.78 -4.65
CA PHE A 10 -15.03 -1.03 -3.87
C PHE A 10 -13.71 -0.90 -4.65
N VAL A 11 -13.13 -2.02 -5.11
CA VAL A 11 -11.87 -2.02 -5.85
C VAL A 11 -11.99 -1.23 -7.15
N ALA A 12 -13.07 -1.41 -7.91
CA ALA A 12 -13.30 -0.68 -9.15
C ALA A 12 -13.39 0.85 -8.94
N ARG A 13 -14.11 1.28 -7.90
CA ARG A 13 -14.23 2.71 -7.55
C ARG A 13 -12.90 3.27 -7.01
N THR A 14 -12.16 2.49 -6.22
CA THR A 14 -10.82 2.88 -5.77
C THR A 14 -9.87 3.03 -6.94
N MET A 15 -9.88 2.12 -7.92
CA MET A 15 -9.08 2.24 -9.13
C MET A 15 -9.43 3.50 -9.93
N HIS A 16 -10.73 3.78 -10.10
CA HIS A 16 -11.20 5.00 -10.76
C HIS A 16 -10.74 6.26 -10.04
N ILE A 17 -10.78 6.29 -8.71
CA ILE A 17 -10.28 7.41 -7.89
C ILE A 17 -8.78 7.60 -8.11
N LEU A 18 -7.98 6.51 -8.05
CA LEU A 18 -6.54 6.57 -8.26
C LEU A 18 -6.23 7.16 -9.64
N GLU A 19 -6.94 6.75 -10.69
CA GLU A 19 -6.70 7.24 -12.05
C GLU A 19 -7.12 8.70 -12.26
N ASN A 20 -8.28 9.10 -11.74
CA ASN A 20 -8.96 10.30 -12.21
C ASN A 20 -9.02 11.45 -11.20
N TYR A 21 -8.70 11.23 -9.92
CA TYR A 21 -8.74 12.31 -8.93
C TYR A 21 -7.48 13.18 -8.97
N ASP A 22 -7.68 14.47 -9.23
CA ASP A 22 -6.64 15.52 -9.29
C ASP A 22 -6.92 16.68 -8.30
N GLY A 23 -7.89 16.50 -7.40
CA GLY A 23 -8.29 17.52 -6.44
C GLY A 23 -7.26 17.78 -5.32
N PRO A 24 -7.48 18.84 -4.52
CA PRO A 24 -6.51 19.34 -3.53
C PRO A 24 -6.20 18.36 -2.39
N TYR A 25 -7.01 17.32 -2.19
CA TYR A 25 -6.84 16.33 -1.13
C TYR A 25 -6.32 14.98 -1.66
N GLY A 26 -5.60 15.00 -2.79
CA GLY A 26 -5.16 13.79 -3.50
C GLY A 26 -4.35 12.84 -2.62
N VAL A 27 -3.44 13.38 -1.81
CA VAL A 27 -2.62 12.56 -0.91
C VAL A 27 -3.45 11.94 0.21
N THR A 28 -4.37 12.70 0.82
CA THR A 28 -5.29 12.17 1.84
C THR A 28 -6.16 11.06 1.27
N LEU A 29 -6.69 11.24 0.06
CA LEU A 29 -7.51 10.25 -0.61
C LEU A 29 -6.68 9.00 -1.01
N LEU A 30 -5.42 9.18 -1.42
CA LEU A 30 -4.49 8.10 -1.70
C LEU A 30 -4.23 7.23 -0.46
N ILE A 31 -4.02 7.84 0.71
CA ILE A 31 -3.88 7.12 1.99
C ILE A 31 -5.14 6.29 2.27
N ASN A 32 -6.33 6.87 2.07
CA ASN A 32 -7.60 6.16 2.27
C ASN A 32 -7.77 5.00 1.28
N CYS A 33 -7.36 5.18 0.02
CA CYS A 33 -7.36 4.13 -0.99
C CYS A 33 -6.41 2.99 -0.58
N LEU A 34 -5.19 3.33 -0.16
CA LEU A 34 -4.20 2.35 0.29
C LEU A 34 -4.70 1.55 1.50
N LEU A 35 -5.31 2.23 2.49
CA LEU A 35 -5.95 1.59 3.64
C LEU A 35 -7.00 0.57 3.19
N GLY A 36 -7.89 0.98 2.29
CA GLY A 36 -8.91 0.10 1.73
C GLY A 36 -8.33 -1.11 1.01
N LEU A 37 -7.34 -0.91 0.15
CA LEU A 37 -6.75 -1.96 -0.68
C LEU A 37 -5.85 -2.92 0.10
N ILE A 38 -5.18 -2.46 1.16
CA ILE A 38 -4.21 -3.28 1.88
C ILE A 38 -4.81 -3.97 3.11
N VAL A 39 -5.83 -3.37 3.74
CA VAL A 39 -6.44 -3.90 4.98
C VAL A 39 -7.68 -4.74 4.69
N LEU A 40 -8.60 -4.27 3.84
CA LEU A 40 -9.89 -4.96 3.63
C LEU A 40 -9.76 -6.39 3.10
N PRO A 41 -8.86 -6.70 2.14
CA PRO A 41 -8.76 -8.07 1.63
C PRO A 41 -8.40 -9.11 2.68
N ARG A 42 -7.65 -8.70 3.72
CA ARG A 42 -7.27 -9.59 4.84
C ARG A 42 -8.42 -9.80 5.80
N GLU A 43 -9.10 -8.73 6.22
CA GLU A 43 -10.23 -8.80 7.17
C GLU A 43 -11.41 -9.61 6.64
N ARG A 44 -11.57 -9.67 5.31
CA ARG A 44 -12.67 -10.39 4.65
C ARG A 44 -12.25 -11.69 3.97
N GLY A 45 -10.96 -12.04 4.02
CA GLY A 45 -10.43 -13.28 3.45
C GLY A 45 -10.56 -13.39 1.93
N PHE A 46 -10.85 -12.29 1.21
CA PHE A 46 -11.06 -12.29 -0.24
C PHE A 46 -9.74 -12.33 -1.01
N ASN A 47 -8.61 -11.94 -0.40
CA ASN A 47 -7.36 -11.98 -1.14
C ASN A 47 -6.09 -12.23 -0.31
N ARG A 48 -5.25 -13.15 -0.81
CA ARG A 48 -3.99 -13.57 -0.21
C ARG A 48 -2.85 -12.62 -0.58
N VAL A 49 -3.05 -11.37 -0.99
CA VAL A 49 -1.95 -10.53 -1.53
C VAL A 49 -0.75 -10.42 -0.57
N CYS A 50 -0.98 -10.37 0.74
CA CYS A 50 0.10 -10.40 1.76
C CYS A 50 0.78 -11.78 1.96
N HIS A 51 0.23 -12.84 1.34
CA HIS A 51 0.62 -14.26 1.48
C HIS A 51 0.63 -14.99 0.12
N GLN A 52 0.61 -14.25 -1.00
CA GLN A 52 0.66 -14.85 -2.33
C GLN A 52 2.12 -15.23 -2.55
N GLU A 53 2.36 -16.53 -2.58
CA GLU A 53 3.61 -17.06 -3.08
C GLU A 53 3.75 -16.59 -4.54
N GLY A 54 4.82 -15.84 -4.83
CA GLY A 54 5.14 -15.40 -6.19
C GLY A 54 5.03 -13.91 -6.51
N ILE A 55 4.50 -13.05 -5.62
CA ILE A 55 4.66 -11.59 -5.80
C ILE A 55 6.13 -11.22 -5.53
N GLY A 56 6.76 -10.59 -6.51
CA GLY A 56 8.10 -10.02 -6.43
C GLY A 56 8.09 -8.51 -6.22
N PHE A 57 9.26 -7.95 -5.88
CA PHE A 57 9.41 -6.49 -5.73
C PHE A 57 9.17 -5.76 -7.07
N SER A 58 9.57 -6.36 -8.19
CA SER A 58 9.33 -5.85 -9.55
C SER A 58 7.85 -5.67 -9.85
N ASP A 59 7.02 -6.61 -9.41
CA ASP A 59 5.57 -6.58 -9.59
C ASP A 59 4.94 -5.40 -8.86
N LEU A 60 5.51 -5.03 -7.71
CA LEU A 60 5.11 -3.89 -6.90
C LEU A 60 5.76 -2.57 -7.35
N GLY A 61 6.79 -2.62 -8.21
CA GLY A 61 7.54 -1.43 -8.65
C GLY A 61 8.40 -0.82 -7.55
N ILE A 62 8.81 -1.66 -6.60
CA ILE A 62 9.58 -1.29 -5.41
C ILE A 62 11.02 -1.76 -5.59
N ASP A 63 11.99 -0.93 -5.21
CA ASP A 63 13.37 -1.36 -5.07
C ASP A 63 13.60 -1.79 -3.60
N PRO A 64 13.97 -3.06 -3.34
CA PRO A 64 14.22 -3.53 -1.97
C PRO A 64 15.37 -2.79 -1.27
N GLN A 65 16.26 -2.11 -2.00
CA GLN A 65 17.35 -1.31 -1.42
C GLN A 65 16.85 -0.02 -0.77
N GLU A 66 15.66 0.48 -1.14
CA GLU A 66 15.05 1.67 -0.54
C GLU A 66 14.33 1.37 0.80
N ILE A 67 14.30 0.09 1.19
CA ILE A 67 13.58 -0.37 2.38
C ILE A 67 14.57 -0.56 3.55
N CYS A 68 14.31 0.10 4.66
CA CYS A 68 14.91 -0.24 5.94
C CYS A 68 14.12 -1.38 6.57
N TRP A 69 14.71 -2.58 6.67
CA TRP A 69 14.04 -3.77 7.20
C TRP A 69 14.08 -3.89 8.73
N GLY A 70 14.80 -3.02 9.42
CA GLY A 70 14.91 -3.02 10.88
C GLY A 70 15.43 -4.36 11.41
N ARG A 71 14.61 -5.04 12.22
CA ARG A 71 14.95 -6.32 12.87
C ARG A 71 14.57 -7.55 12.04
N ILE A 72 14.10 -7.38 10.80
CA ILE A 72 13.69 -8.48 9.94
C ILE A 72 14.95 -9.11 9.32
N ALA A 73 15.13 -10.40 9.52
CA ALA A 73 16.26 -11.15 9.01
C ALA A 73 16.25 -11.19 7.46
N GLU A 74 17.43 -11.19 6.83
CA GLU A 74 17.58 -11.08 5.37
C GLU A 74 16.77 -12.13 4.60
N GLN A 75 16.74 -13.38 5.08
CA GLN A 75 15.97 -14.46 4.45
C GLN A 75 14.44 -14.24 4.47
N GLU A 76 13.95 -13.32 5.31
CA GLU A 76 12.53 -12.97 5.41
C GLU A 76 12.18 -11.71 4.60
N GLN A 77 13.17 -11.00 4.03
CA GLN A 77 13.01 -9.74 3.29
C GLN A 77 12.44 -9.97 1.87
N THR A 78 11.17 -10.36 1.84
CA THR A 78 10.42 -10.66 0.62
C THR A 78 9.38 -9.58 0.32
N ALA A 79 8.89 -9.50 -0.91
CA ALA A 79 7.83 -8.56 -1.26
C ALA A 79 6.54 -8.81 -0.46
N SER A 80 6.21 -10.07 -0.17
CA SER A 80 5.10 -10.42 0.73
C SER A 80 5.32 -9.88 2.15
N ARG A 81 6.55 -9.94 2.66
CA ARG A 81 6.91 -9.34 3.96
C ARG A 81 6.82 -7.82 3.93
N PHE A 82 7.28 -7.18 2.86
CA PHE A 82 7.10 -5.75 2.64
C PHE A 82 5.62 -5.35 2.70
N LEU A 83 4.75 -6.05 1.97
CA LEU A 83 3.30 -5.79 2.00
C LEU A 83 2.69 -5.99 3.39
N GLN A 84 3.16 -7.00 4.14
CA GLN A 84 2.75 -7.19 5.52
C GLN A 84 3.15 -5.99 6.41
N CYS A 85 4.38 -5.50 6.28
CA CYS A 85 4.87 -4.33 7.01
C CYS A 85 4.11 -3.07 6.61
N MET A 86 3.91 -2.83 5.32
CA MET A 86 3.09 -1.72 4.80
C MET A 86 1.67 -1.75 5.38
N ARG A 87 1.02 -2.92 5.38
CA ARG A 87 -0.29 -3.09 5.99
C ARG A 87 -0.28 -2.70 7.47
N ASN A 88 0.72 -3.17 8.23
CA ASN A 88 0.83 -2.85 9.65
C ASN A 88 1.01 -1.33 9.84
N SER A 89 1.85 -0.69 9.02
CA SER A 89 2.04 0.76 9.06
C SER A 89 0.74 1.50 8.80
N VAL A 90 0.00 1.11 7.76
CA VAL A 90 -1.25 1.78 7.35
C VAL A 90 -2.39 1.53 8.32
N ALA A 91 -2.60 0.29 8.76
CA ALA A 91 -3.66 -0.08 9.69
C ALA A 91 -3.51 0.57 11.08
N HIS A 92 -2.27 0.88 11.47
CA HIS A 92 -1.96 1.56 12.73
C HIS A 92 -1.65 3.06 12.58
N ILE A 93 -1.92 3.63 11.40
CA ILE A 93 -1.71 5.07 11.11
C ILE A 93 -0.27 5.51 11.46
N LYS A 94 0.69 4.65 11.19
CA LYS A 94 2.13 4.95 11.30
C LYS A 94 2.64 5.49 9.97
N ILE A 95 1.98 6.55 9.52
CA ILE A 95 2.26 7.25 8.26
C ILE A 95 2.59 8.69 8.61
N GLU A 96 3.74 9.17 8.15
CA GLU A 96 4.16 10.57 8.28
C GLU A 96 4.21 11.19 6.87
N SER A 97 3.61 12.37 6.69
CA SER A 97 3.77 13.16 5.47
C SER A 97 5.07 13.95 5.51
N ILE A 98 5.84 13.88 4.44
CA ILE A 98 7.02 14.72 4.24
C ILE A 98 6.66 15.76 3.17
N SER A 99 6.72 17.02 3.58
CA SER A 99 6.37 18.14 2.71
C SER A 99 7.59 18.98 2.35
N GLU A 100 7.62 19.43 1.11
CA GLU A 100 8.56 20.41 0.60
C GLU A 100 7.76 21.57 0.01
N GLN A 101 8.13 22.81 0.38
CA GLN A 101 7.46 24.04 -0.08
C GLN A 101 5.93 24.10 0.14
N GLY A 102 5.42 23.37 1.13
CA GLY A 102 3.99 23.34 1.47
C GLY A 102 3.19 22.24 0.77
N GLU A 103 3.80 21.50 -0.16
CA GLU A 103 3.20 20.36 -0.83
C GLU A 103 3.69 19.04 -0.22
N ILE A 104 2.83 18.03 -0.15
CA ILE A 104 3.24 16.70 0.34
C ILE A 104 3.90 15.94 -0.81
N GLU A 105 5.22 15.75 -0.74
CA GLU A 105 5.98 15.07 -1.80
C GLU A 105 6.17 13.58 -1.55
N SER A 106 6.21 13.17 -0.29
CA SER A 106 6.47 11.79 0.10
C SER A 106 5.71 11.36 1.34
N LEU A 107 5.48 10.06 1.45
CA LEU A 107 4.95 9.41 2.65
C LEU A 107 6.01 8.47 3.23
N ARG A 108 6.14 8.53 4.54
CA ARG A 108 6.98 7.62 5.31
C ARG A 108 6.10 6.64 6.06
N PHE A 109 6.39 5.36 5.91
CA PHE A 109 5.68 4.26 6.55
C PHE A 109 6.59 3.57 7.55
N LYS A 110 6.12 3.33 8.78
CA LYS A 110 6.89 2.67 9.84
C LYS A 110 6.10 1.58 10.53
N ASP A 111 6.76 0.52 10.98
CA ASP A 111 6.13 -0.49 11.83
C ASP A 111 6.89 -0.75 13.16
N GLN A 112 6.40 -1.69 13.97
CA GLN A 112 7.01 -2.02 15.27
C GLN A 112 8.30 -2.86 15.16
N SER A 113 8.56 -3.49 14.02
CA SER A 113 9.78 -4.28 13.75
C SER A 113 11.01 -3.42 13.45
N GLY A 114 10.82 -2.10 13.33
CA GLY A 114 11.84 -1.18 12.84
C GLY A 114 11.83 -1.05 11.32
N PHE A 115 10.83 -1.62 10.64
CA PHE A 115 10.62 -1.38 9.21
C PHE A 115 10.35 0.10 8.97
N GLU A 116 11.02 0.67 7.98
CA GLU A 116 10.79 2.02 7.50
C GLU A 116 10.98 2.08 5.98
N VAL A 117 10.07 2.77 5.29
CA VAL A 117 10.23 3.11 3.87
C VAL A 117 9.68 4.52 3.64
N VAL A 118 10.38 5.30 2.83
CA VAL A 118 9.94 6.62 2.38
C VAL A 118 9.68 6.54 0.89
N MET A 119 8.47 6.89 0.47
CA MET A 119 8.04 6.78 -0.92
C MET A 119 7.46 8.10 -1.41
N LYS A 120 7.88 8.53 -2.60
CA LYS A 120 7.22 9.64 -3.31
C LYS A 120 5.76 9.33 -3.57
N ILE A 121 4.90 10.36 -3.60
CA ILE A 121 3.46 10.19 -3.85
C ILE A 121 3.17 9.38 -5.12
N GLU A 122 3.93 9.63 -6.19
CA GLU A 122 3.84 8.91 -7.46
C GLU A 122 4.05 7.39 -7.29
N LYS A 123 5.04 7.01 -6.47
CA LYS A 123 5.34 5.61 -6.16
C LYS A 123 4.30 4.96 -5.27
N VAL A 124 3.74 5.70 -4.31
CA VAL A 124 2.61 5.20 -3.50
C VAL A 124 1.38 4.98 -4.36
N LYS A 125 1.13 5.88 -5.32
CA LYS A 125 0.05 5.75 -6.32
C LYS A 125 0.27 4.53 -7.22
N GLU A 126 1.49 4.33 -7.72
CA GLU A 126 1.85 3.14 -8.50
C GLU A 126 1.59 1.84 -7.72
N LEU A 127 2.04 1.79 -6.46
CA LEU A 127 1.82 0.66 -5.56
C LEU A 127 0.32 0.41 -5.34
N ALA A 128 -0.47 1.45 -5.05
CA ALA A 128 -1.90 1.34 -4.83
C ALA A 128 -2.63 0.81 -6.09
N THR A 129 -2.26 1.30 -7.28
CA THR A 129 -2.79 0.83 -8.56
C THR A 129 -2.50 -0.66 -8.77
N LYS A 130 -1.26 -1.08 -8.54
CA LYS A 130 -0.85 -2.48 -8.64
C LYS A 130 -1.63 -3.36 -7.66
N LEU A 131 -1.76 -2.93 -6.41
CA LEU A 131 -2.57 -3.63 -5.41
C LEU A 131 -4.03 -3.77 -5.85
N ALA A 132 -4.64 -2.73 -6.41
CA ALA A 132 -6.01 -2.81 -6.93
C ALA A 132 -6.16 -3.89 -8.01
N GLN A 133 -5.19 -4.04 -8.90
CA GLN A 133 -5.19 -5.09 -9.93
C GLN A 133 -5.10 -6.50 -9.34
N TYR A 134 -4.33 -6.70 -8.27
CA TYR A 134 -4.24 -7.99 -7.58
C TYR A 134 -5.50 -8.34 -6.77
N VAL A 135 -6.30 -7.33 -6.39
CA VAL A 135 -7.50 -7.54 -5.58
C VAL A 135 -8.74 -7.89 -6.42
N GLN A 136 -8.73 -7.63 -7.74
CA GLN A 136 -9.87 -7.88 -8.66
C GLN A 136 -10.23 -9.36 -8.88
#